data_AF-A0A4R0NN89-F1
#
_entry.id   AF-A0A4R0NN89-F1
#
_cell.length_a   1.000
_cell.length_b   1.000
_cell.length_c   1.000
_cell.angle_alpha   90.00
_cell.angle_beta   90.00
_cell.angle_gamma   90.00
#
_symmetry.space_group_name_H-M   'P 1'
#
loop_
_entity.id
_entity.type
_entity.pdbx_description
1 polymer ?
#
loop_
_entity_poly.entity_id
_entity_poly.type
_entity_poly.pdbx_seq_one_letter_code
_entity_poly.pdbx_strand_id
1 'polypeptide(L)'
;MGNHWHKRYHSDALAGMLTLTLEERGAYQTILDLIYDRGGPVPDNERLLSGYMGCSIRKWRTLRASLIAAGKLALIDGYLTNFRAEKEIENALKTARKHAENGAKGGRKSAENREKSNENNGSGQAWLETGSTILEARSQKLDKEREEEPPHSPPVEPHPALAFAGRFIRVSRSDFDKWRGAYPAILDLRAELTALDDWFRGAPQHKRENWYSVTSASLSRKHREALAEQRRLEREDDDEFGLIGPC
;
A
#
# COMPACT_ATOMS: atom_id res chain seq x y z
N MET A 1 -21.20 -7.48 22.50
CA MET A 1 -20.58 -7.65 21.18
C MET A 1 -19.72 -6.41 20.96
N GLY A 2 -18.41 -6.58 20.77
CA GLY A 2 -17.54 -5.46 20.45
C GLY A 2 -17.82 -5.05 19.01
N ASN A 3 -17.98 -3.77 18.72
CA ASN A 3 -18.18 -3.30 17.36
C ASN A 3 -16.86 -3.40 16.58
N HIS A 4 -16.49 -4.62 16.16
CA HIS A 4 -15.28 -4.90 15.42
C HIS A 4 -15.49 -4.55 13.94
N TRP A 5 -14.84 -3.47 13.50
CA TRP A 5 -14.82 -3.10 12.09
C TRP A 5 -13.80 -3.96 11.33
N HIS A 6 -14.21 -4.52 10.18
CA HIS A 6 -13.32 -5.19 9.25
C HIS A 6 -13.59 -4.72 7.82
N LYS A 7 -12.55 -4.75 6.98
CA LYS A 7 -12.66 -4.39 5.56
C LYS A 7 -13.07 -5.61 4.75
N ARG A 8 -14.17 -5.51 3.99
CA ARG A 8 -14.64 -6.56 3.09
C ARG A 8 -14.51 -6.13 1.64
N TYR A 9 -13.81 -6.94 0.84
CA TYR A 9 -13.82 -6.81 -0.61
C TYR A 9 -14.83 -7.78 -1.22
N HIS A 10 -15.81 -7.26 -1.95
CA HIS A 10 -16.86 -8.07 -2.55
C HIS A 10 -16.31 -9.05 -3.59
N SER A 11 -15.31 -8.64 -4.38
CA SER A 11 -14.62 -9.51 -5.34
C SER A 11 -14.02 -10.75 -4.69
N ASP A 12 -13.36 -10.54 -3.56
CA ASP A 12 -12.65 -11.58 -2.84
C ASP A 12 -13.61 -12.55 -2.15
N ALA A 13 -14.70 -12.00 -1.61
CA ALA A 13 -15.78 -12.80 -1.05
C ALA A 13 -16.41 -13.69 -2.14
N LEU A 14 -16.71 -13.13 -3.32
CA LEU A 14 -17.26 -13.87 -4.45
C LEU A 14 -16.29 -14.97 -4.94
N ALA A 15 -15.01 -14.64 -5.12
CA ALA A 15 -13.99 -15.60 -5.53
C ALA A 15 -13.84 -16.73 -4.50
N GLY A 16 -13.85 -16.40 -3.20
CA GLY A 16 -13.76 -17.37 -2.12
C GLY A 16 -14.97 -18.32 -2.03
N MET A 17 -16.15 -17.86 -2.43
CA MET A 17 -17.41 -18.60 -2.37
C MET A 17 -17.80 -19.29 -3.68
N LEU A 18 -17.11 -19.02 -4.78
CA LEU A 18 -17.55 -19.43 -6.12
C LEU A 18 -17.78 -20.94 -6.25
N THR A 19 -16.90 -21.75 -5.67
CA THR A 19 -16.93 -23.22 -5.72
C THR A 19 -17.87 -23.86 -4.69
N LEU A 20 -18.47 -23.07 -3.80
CA LEU A 20 -19.32 -23.55 -2.71
C LEU A 20 -20.79 -23.57 -3.12
N THR A 21 -21.53 -24.55 -2.63
CA THR A 21 -23.00 -24.63 -2.72
C THR A 21 -23.67 -23.52 -1.89
N LEU A 22 -24.95 -23.26 -2.13
CA LEU A 22 -25.67 -22.19 -1.43
C LEU A 22 -25.63 -22.34 0.10
N GLU A 23 -25.79 -23.56 0.59
CA GLU A 23 -25.75 -23.84 2.04
C GLU A 23 -24.34 -23.69 2.61
N GLU A 24 -23.32 -24.17 1.89
CA GLU A 24 -21.91 -23.99 2.30
C GLU A 24 -21.52 -22.52 2.32
N ARG A 25 -22.00 -21.71 1.35
CA ARG A 25 -21.81 -20.26 1.35
C ARG A 25 -22.42 -19.63 2.59
N GLY A 26 -23.65 -20.00 2.93
CA GLY A 26 -24.31 -19.52 4.15
C GLY A 26 -23.52 -19.87 5.41
N ALA A 27 -23.16 -21.14 5.56
CA ALA A 27 -22.37 -21.61 6.71
C ALA A 27 -21.00 -20.93 6.80
N TYR A 28 -20.27 -20.85 5.69
CA TYR A 28 -18.97 -20.19 5.61
C TYR A 28 -19.05 -18.71 5.97
N GLN A 29 -20.05 -17.99 5.43
CA GLN A 29 -20.27 -16.59 5.72
C GLN A 29 -20.56 -16.36 7.21
N THR A 30 -21.44 -17.16 7.82
CA THR A 30 -21.73 -17.06 9.25
C THR A 30 -20.49 -17.30 10.12
N ILE A 31 -19.65 -18.28 9.77
CA ILE A 31 -18.40 -18.53 10.51
C ILE A 31 -17.42 -17.36 10.36
N LEU A 32 -17.28 -16.79 9.17
CA LEU A 32 -16.45 -15.59 8.97
C LEU A 32 -16.95 -14.42 9.81
N ASP A 33 -18.26 -14.15 9.79
CA ASP A 33 -18.85 -13.07 10.58
C ASP A 33 -18.60 -13.27 12.08
N LEU A 34 -18.68 -14.51 12.56
CA LEU A 34 -18.36 -14.87 13.95
C LEU A 34 -16.86 -14.73 14.28
N ILE A 35 -15.96 -15.00 13.33
CA ILE A 35 -14.51 -14.81 13.50
C ILE A 35 -14.18 -13.32 13.61
N TYR A 36 -14.73 -12.50 12.70
CA TYR A 36 -14.49 -11.06 12.71
C TYR A 36 -15.16 -10.34 13.90
N ASP A 37 -16.37 -10.75 14.30
CA ASP A 37 -17.06 -10.18 15.48
C ASP A 37 -16.33 -10.48 16.79
N ARG A 38 -15.75 -11.69 16.93
CA ARG A 38 -14.94 -12.04 18.11
C ARG A 38 -13.49 -11.55 18.03
N GLY A 39 -13.04 -11.14 16.85
CA GLY A 39 -11.64 -10.82 16.59
C GLY A 39 -10.71 -12.03 16.71
N GLY A 40 -11.19 -13.24 16.38
CA GLY A 40 -10.37 -14.45 16.44
C GLY A 40 -11.12 -15.76 16.16
N PRO A 41 -10.43 -16.91 16.24
CA PRO A 41 -10.99 -18.23 15.98
C PRO A 41 -12.22 -18.56 16.84
N VAL A 42 -13.10 -19.39 16.30
CA VAL A 42 -14.40 -19.71 16.91
C VAL A 42 -14.37 -21.14 17.46
N PRO A 43 -14.75 -21.38 18.73
CA PRO A 43 -14.80 -22.74 19.27
C PRO A 43 -15.79 -23.62 18.50
N ASP A 44 -15.40 -24.86 18.18
CA ASP A 44 -16.20 -25.82 17.40
C ASP A 44 -17.31 -26.48 18.25
N ASN A 45 -18.18 -25.66 18.82
CA ASN A 45 -19.36 -26.13 19.55
C ASN A 45 -20.49 -26.40 18.56
N GLU A 46 -20.63 -27.66 18.16
CA GLU A 46 -21.61 -28.11 17.17
C GLU A 46 -23.03 -27.65 17.47
N ARG A 47 -23.45 -27.67 18.75
CA ARG A 47 -24.82 -27.30 19.15
C ARG A 47 -25.08 -25.81 18.99
N LEU A 48 -24.10 -24.96 19.33
CA LEU A 48 -24.22 -23.52 19.16
C LEU A 48 -24.17 -23.13 17.69
N LEU A 49 -23.20 -23.68 16.94
CA LEU A 49 -23.00 -23.36 15.53
C LEU A 49 -24.20 -23.80 14.69
N SER A 50 -24.75 -24.99 14.95
CA SER A 50 -25.99 -25.44 14.28
C SER A 50 -27.17 -24.52 14.61
N GLY A 51 -27.25 -24.02 15.85
CA GLY A 51 -28.27 -23.07 16.28
C GLY A 51 -28.17 -21.71 15.57
N TYR A 52 -26.96 -21.15 15.44
CA TYR A 52 -26.74 -19.90 14.71
C TYR A 52 -27.12 -19.99 13.24
N MET A 53 -26.95 -21.16 12.62
CA MET A 53 -27.29 -21.38 11.21
C MET A 53 -28.72 -21.87 11.00
N GLY A 54 -29.48 -22.13 12.07
CA GLY A 54 -30.84 -22.66 11.99
C GLY A 54 -30.91 -24.05 11.34
N CYS A 55 -29.87 -24.88 11.46
CA CYS A 55 -29.80 -26.20 10.84
C CYS A 55 -29.64 -27.33 11.88
N SER A 56 -29.82 -28.58 11.46
CA SER A 56 -29.59 -29.72 12.35
C SER A 56 -28.10 -29.96 12.60
N ILE A 57 -27.74 -30.51 13.76
CA ILE A 57 -26.34 -30.86 14.09
C ILE A 57 -25.74 -31.79 13.03
N ARG A 58 -26.53 -32.75 12.51
CA ARG A 58 -26.10 -33.65 11.43
C ARG A 58 -25.73 -32.86 10.17
N LYS A 59 -26.55 -31.87 9.79
CA LYS A 59 -26.29 -31.01 8.63
C LYS A 59 -25.02 -30.17 8.85
N TRP A 60 -24.87 -29.58 10.04
CA TRP A 60 -23.67 -28.83 10.41
C TRP A 60 -22.41 -29.69 10.27
N ARG A 61 -22.41 -30.93 10.75
CA ARG A 61 -21.25 -31.84 10.61
C ARG A 61 -20.85 -32.05 9.15
N THR A 62 -21.81 -32.26 8.26
CA THR A 62 -21.56 -32.40 6.83
C THR A 62 -21.00 -31.11 6.22
N LEU A 63 -21.60 -29.96 6.52
CA LEU A 63 -21.13 -28.65 6.03
C LEU A 63 -19.72 -28.33 6.54
N ARG A 64 -19.46 -28.55 7.84
CA ARG A 64 -18.14 -28.36 8.46
C ARG A 64 -17.09 -29.22 7.76
N ALA A 65 -17.37 -30.51 7.56
CA ALA A 65 -16.45 -31.43 6.90
C ALA A 65 -16.16 -30.99 5.45
N SER A 66 -17.19 -30.56 4.70
CA SER A 66 -17.01 -30.07 3.33
C SER A 66 -16.19 -28.78 3.27
N LEU A 67 -16.45 -27.83 4.17
CA LEU A 67 -15.70 -26.57 4.23
C LEU A 67 -14.22 -26.76 4.61
N ILE A 68 -13.94 -27.73 5.50
CA ILE A 68 -12.56 -28.12 5.84
C ILE A 68 -11.89 -28.79 4.64
N ALA A 69 -12.58 -29.73 3.98
CA ALA A 69 -12.05 -30.40 2.78
C ALA A 69 -11.77 -29.42 1.63
N ALA A 70 -12.62 -28.39 1.47
CA ALA A 70 -12.43 -27.31 0.50
C ALA A 70 -11.34 -26.30 0.89
N GLY A 71 -10.67 -26.46 2.04
CA GLY A 71 -9.62 -25.57 2.54
C GLY A 71 -10.11 -24.17 2.92
N LYS A 72 -11.42 -24.01 3.16
CA LYS A 72 -12.03 -22.71 3.53
C LYS A 72 -11.95 -22.46 5.03
N LEU A 73 -12.05 -23.53 5.81
CA LEU A 73 -11.89 -23.51 7.26
C LEU A 73 -10.81 -24.53 7.67
N ALA A 74 -10.14 -24.26 8.77
CA ALA A 74 -9.28 -25.22 9.44
C ALA A 74 -9.76 -25.43 10.88
N LEU A 75 -9.63 -26.66 11.38
CA LEU A 75 -9.88 -26.99 12.77
C LEU A 75 -8.54 -27.16 13.48
N ILE A 76 -8.19 -26.23 14.36
CA ILE A 76 -6.93 -26.21 15.09
C ILE A 76 -7.26 -26.09 16.58
N ASP A 77 -6.78 -27.03 17.40
CA ASP A 77 -6.99 -27.04 18.85
C ASP A 77 -8.46 -26.91 19.30
N GLY A 78 -9.40 -27.42 18.49
CA GLY A 78 -10.84 -27.32 18.77
C GLY A 78 -11.49 -25.99 18.36
N TYR A 79 -10.74 -25.14 17.65
CA TYR A 79 -11.22 -23.87 17.11
C TYR A 79 -11.27 -23.90 15.58
N LEU A 80 -12.36 -23.39 15.03
CA LEU A 80 -12.52 -23.12 13.62
C LEU A 80 -11.88 -21.79 13.27
N THR A 81 -10.97 -21.85 12.30
CA THR A 81 -10.23 -20.69 11.83
C THR A 81 -10.28 -20.56 10.32
N ASN A 82 -10.04 -19.33 9.85
CA ASN A 82 -9.77 -19.00 8.46
C ASN A 82 -8.45 -18.23 8.39
N PHE A 83 -7.49 -18.77 7.66
CA PHE A 83 -6.12 -18.22 7.56
C PHE A 83 -6.11 -16.75 7.11
N ARG A 84 -6.98 -16.39 6.17
CA ARG A 84 -7.08 -15.02 5.67
C ARG A 84 -7.63 -14.08 6.74
N ALA A 85 -8.71 -14.47 7.41
CA ALA A 85 -9.32 -13.69 8.48
C ALA A 85 -8.34 -13.46 9.64
N GLU A 86 -7.61 -14.49 10.06
CA GLU A 86 -6.57 -14.36 11.10
C GLU A 86 -5.52 -13.30 10.74
N LYS A 87 -4.99 -13.38 9.51
CA LYS A 87 -3.98 -12.43 9.03
C LYS A 87 -4.53 -11.00 8.96
N GLU A 88 -5.77 -10.83 8.53
CA GLU A 88 -6.43 -9.53 8.49
C GLU A 88 -6.64 -8.95 9.90
N ILE A 89 -7.09 -9.77 10.85
CA ILE A 89 -7.26 -9.38 12.26
C ILE A 89 -5.92 -9.00 12.88
N GLU A 90 -4.87 -9.81 12.67
CA GLU A 90 -3.52 -9.52 13.18
C GLU A 90 -2.99 -8.19 12.64
N ASN A 91 -3.15 -7.94 11.34
CA ASN A 91 -2.74 -6.69 10.71
C ASN A 91 -3.55 -5.49 11.24
N ALA A 92 -4.85 -5.67 11.48
CA ALA A 92 -5.70 -4.63 12.06
C ALA A 92 -5.23 -4.28 13.49
N LEU A 93 -4.93 -5.29 14.31
CA LEU A 93 -4.39 -5.10 15.67
C LEU A 93 -3.05 -4.38 15.67
N LYS A 94 -2.12 -4.77 14.78
CA LYS A 94 -0.81 -4.10 14.62
C LYS A 94 -0.99 -2.64 14.23
N THR A 95 -1.90 -2.36 13.31
CA THR A 95 -2.17 -1.01 12.82
C THR A 95 -2.83 -0.15 13.91
N ALA A 96 -3.80 -0.70 14.65
CA ALA A 96 -4.42 -0.05 15.78
C ALA A 96 -3.41 0.32 16.87
N ARG A 97 -2.49 -0.60 17.23
CA ARG A 97 -1.41 -0.32 18.20
C ARG A 97 -0.52 0.83 17.74
N LYS A 98 -0.05 0.80 16.49
CA LYS A 98 0.77 1.89 15.92
C LYS A 98 0.04 3.24 15.94
N HIS A 99 -1.26 3.25 15.61
CA HIS A 99 -2.06 4.48 15.67
C HIS A 99 -2.23 5.00 17.11
N ALA A 100 -2.45 4.11 18.08
CA ALA A 100 -2.53 4.49 19.49
C ALA A 100 -1.19 5.07 19.99
N GLU A 101 -0.06 4.44 19.66
CA GLU A 101 1.27 4.93 20.00
C GLU A 101 1.57 6.31 19.38
N ASN A 102 1.27 6.46 18.08
CA ASN A 102 1.44 7.73 17.38
C ASN A 102 0.53 8.82 17.94
N GLY A 103 -0.73 8.48 18.26
CA GLY A 103 -1.68 9.38 18.91
C GLY A 103 -1.19 9.84 20.28
N ALA A 104 -0.68 8.93 21.10
CA ALA A 104 -0.10 9.26 22.40
C ALA A 104 1.16 10.14 22.28
N LYS A 105 2.03 9.88 21.29
CA LYS A 105 3.20 10.72 21.00
C LYS A 105 2.80 12.13 20.55
N GLY A 106 1.83 12.23 19.66
CA GLY A 106 1.28 13.52 19.21
C GLY A 106 0.61 14.30 20.34
N GLY A 107 -0.15 13.61 21.20
CA GLY A 107 -0.77 14.19 22.39
C GLY A 107 0.25 14.77 23.37
N ARG A 108 1.33 14.03 23.66
CA ARG A 108 2.44 14.51 24.50
C ARG A 108 3.11 15.76 23.91
N LYS A 109 3.50 15.71 22.63
CA LYS A 109 4.12 16.86 21.96
C LYS A 109 3.20 18.08 21.93
N SER A 110 1.89 17.87 21.76
CA SER A 110 0.88 18.94 21.84
C SER A 110 0.74 19.51 23.25
N ALA A 111 0.83 18.68 24.29
CA ALA A 111 0.86 19.16 25.68
C ALA A 111 2.12 19.99 25.96
N GLU A 112 3.31 19.48 25.61
CA GLU A 112 4.59 20.21 25.74
C GLU A 112 4.57 21.56 25.02
N ASN A 113 4.04 21.61 23.79
CA ASN A 113 3.93 22.86 23.04
C ASN A 113 2.97 23.86 23.70
N ARG A 114 1.87 23.37 24.30
CA ARG A 114 0.91 24.23 25.03
C ARG A 114 1.52 24.78 26.31
N GLU A 115 2.26 23.97 27.06
CA GLU A 115 2.99 24.43 28.25
C GLU A 115 4.01 25.53 27.91
N LYS A 116 4.85 25.32 26.89
CA LYS A 116 5.81 26.32 26.40
C LYS A 116 5.16 27.61 25.91
N SER A 117 3.98 27.53 25.29
CA SER A 117 3.25 28.73 24.86
C SER A 117 2.72 29.55 26.05
N ASN A 118 2.43 28.89 27.18
CA ASN A 118 1.92 29.55 28.38
C ASN A 118 3.02 30.28 29.16
N GLU A 119 4.27 29.79 29.09
CA GLU A 119 5.45 30.47 29.66
C GLU A 119 5.78 31.79 28.93
N ASN A 120 5.40 31.92 27.66
CA ASN A 120 5.61 33.12 26.85
C ASN A 120 4.54 34.21 27.01
N ASN A 121 3.50 34.00 27.84
CA ASN A 121 2.45 35.01 28.08
C ASN A 121 2.88 36.14 29.05
N GLY A 122 4.16 36.21 29.44
CA GLY A 122 4.73 37.21 30.33
C GLY A 122 5.11 38.56 29.69
N SER A 123 4.77 38.83 28.43
CA SER A 123 5.06 40.12 27.80
C SER A 123 3.98 40.57 26.83
N GLY A 124 3.16 41.54 27.26
CA GLY A 124 2.45 42.51 26.42
C GLY A 124 1.31 41.97 25.57
N GLN A 125 0.12 42.54 25.75
CA GLN A 125 -1.00 42.38 24.82
C GLN A 125 -0.54 42.67 23.39
N ALA A 126 -0.62 41.68 22.50
CA ALA A 126 -0.32 41.86 21.09
C ALA A 126 -1.36 42.81 20.48
N TRP A 127 -0.89 43.98 20.05
CA TRP A 127 -1.65 44.94 19.27
C TRP A 127 -2.09 44.29 17.95
N LEU A 128 -3.39 44.26 17.67
CA LEU A 128 -3.94 43.81 16.39
C LEU A 128 -3.76 44.93 15.36
N GLU A 129 -2.67 44.86 14.59
CA GLU A 129 -2.47 45.76 13.46
C GLU A 129 -3.38 45.36 12.29
N THR A 130 -4.34 46.25 12.03
CA THR A 130 -5.34 46.11 10.97
C THR A 130 -4.68 46.20 9.58
N GLY A 131 -4.71 45.11 8.83
CA GLY A 131 -4.92 45.10 7.37
C GLY A 131 -3.80 45.54 6.41
N SER A 132 -2.74 46.25 6.84
CA SER A 132 -1.76 46.79 5.88
C SER A 132 -0.60 45.84 5.53
N THR A 133 -0.22 44.94 6.44
CA THR A 133 1.05 44.18 6.33
C THR A 133 0.99 42.95 5.41
N ILE A 134 -0.21 42.48 5.06
CA ILE A 134 -0.40 41.29 4.19
C ILE A 134 -0.06 41.60 2.72
N LEU A 135 -0.15 42.86 2.28
CA LEU A 135 0.14 43.26 0.90
C LEU A 135 1.64 43.48 0.67
N GLU A 136 2.37 44.06 1.63
CA GLU A 136 3.83 44.25 1.52
C GLU A 136 4.61 42.93 1.64
N ALA A 137 4.16 42.00 2.47
CA ALA A 137 4.75 40.66 2.59
C ALA A 137 4.59 39.81 1.31
N ARG A 138 3.66 40.19 0.41
CA ARG A 138 3.42 39.52 -0.88
C ARG A 138 4.30 40.07 -1.99
N SER A 139 4.55 41.38 -2.02
CA SER A 139 5.47 42.00 -2.99
C SER A 139 6.93 41.66 -2.71
N GLN A 140 7.37 41.63 -1.44
CA GLN A 140 8.77 41.31 -1.11
C GLN A 140 9.12 39.82 -1.32
N LYS A 141 8.12 38.92 -1.41
CA LYS A 141 8.34 37.50 -1.73
C LYS A 141 8.51 37.22 -3.23
N LEU A 142 8.02 38.09 -4.12
CA LEU A 142 8.20 37.90 -5.57
C LEU A 142 9.62 38.28 -6.04
N ASP A 143 10.27 39.25 -5.39
CA ASP A 143 11.58 39.73 -5.83
C ASP A 143 12.76 38.95 -5.23
N LYS A 144 12.56 38.23 -4.12
CA LYS A 144 13.62 37.45 -3.44
C LYS A 144 13.79 36.01 -3.96
N GLU A 145 12.87 35.50 -4.79
CA GLU A 145 13.00 34.17 -5.41
C GLU A 145 13.86 34.18 -6.68
N ARG A 146 14.36 35.35 -7.13
CA ARG A 146 15.13 35.48 -8.37
C ARG A 146 16.65 35.36 -8.22
N GLU A 147 17.21 35.48 -7.01
CA GLU A 147 18.65 35.35 -6.78
C GLU A 147 18.92 34.56 -5.48
N GLU A 148 19.33 33.29 -5.64
CA GLU A 148 20.20 32.46 -4.79
C GLU A 148 19.75 30.99 -4.57
N GLU A 149 20.62 30.09 -5.03
CA GLU A 149 20.67 28.64 -4.77
C GLU A 149 21.08 28.31 -3.29
N PRO A 150 20.95 27.05 -2.82
CA PRO A 150 20.28 26.71 -1.54
C PRO A 150 21.20 26.38 -0.35
N PRO A 151 20.73 26.48 0.93
CA PRO A 151 21.46 25.98 2.08
C PRO A 151 20.86 24.70 2.72
N HIS A 152 21.77 23.78 3.03
CA HIS A 152 21.79 22.85 4.17
C HIS A 152 20.95 21.55 4.14
N SER A 153 21.66 20.46 3.85
CA SER A 153 21.34 19.04 4.07
C SER A 153 21.18 18.67 5.56
N PRO A 154 20.29 17.74 5.96
CA PRO A 154 20.36 17.04 7.24
C PRO A 154 21.35 15.85 7.19
N PRO A 155 21.74 15.28 8.35
CA PRO A 155 23.02 14.58 8.56
C PRO A 155 23.26 13.34 7.70
N VAL A 156 24.51 13.20 7.27
CA VAL A 156 25.08 12.11 6.48
C VAL A 156 25.17 10.84 7.33
N GLU A 157 24.32 9.86 7.03
CA GLU A 157 24.66 8.45 7.26
C GLU A 157 25.47 7.91 6.07
N PRO A 158 26.43 6.98 6.27
CA PRO A 158 27.33 6.54 5.21
C PRO A 158 26.57 5.75 4.14
N HIS A 159 26.11 6.43 3.09
CA HIS A 159 25.46 5.80 1.96
C HIS A 159 26.49 5.09 1.06
N PRO A 160 26.22 3.84 0.64
CA PRO A 160 26.99 3.17 -0.39
C PRO A 160 26.84 3.96 -1.70
N ALA A 161 27.93 4.13 -2.44
CA ALA A 161 28.03 4.91 -3.68
C ALA A 161 26.73 4.94 -4.51
N LEU A 162 26.17 6.13 -4.74
CA LEU A 162 24.99 6.31 -5.59
C LEU A 162 25.34 5.93 -7.04
N ALA A 163 24.51 5.13 -7.70
CA ALA A 163 24.72 4.76 -9.10
C ALA A 163 24.07 5.74 -10.09
N PHE A 164 23.02 6.45 -9.67
CA PHE A 164 22.38 7.50 -10.44
C PHE A 164 21.86 8.61 -9.50
N ALA A 165 22.20 9.85 -9.81
CA ALA A 165 21.77 11.03 -9.05
C ALA A 165 21.28 12.11 -10.03
N GLY A 166 19.96 12.24 -10.14
CA GLY A 166 19.27 13.34 -10.80
C GLY A 166 18.80 14.41 -9.80
N ARG A 167 18.01 15.36 -10.29
CA ARG A 167 17.47 16.48 -9.50
C ARG A 167 16.39 16.03 -8.51
N PHE A 168 15.56 15.07 -8.90
CA PHE A 168 14.49 14.49 -8.08
C PHE A 168 14.70 13.00 -7.80
N ILE A 169 15.29 12.27 -8.75
CA ILE A 169 15.53 10.83 -8.69
C ILE A 169 16.91 10.56 -8.11
N ARG A 170 16.99 9.84 -6.99
CA ARG A 170 18.26 9.38 -6.39
C ARG A 170 18.22 7.88 -6.15
N VAL A 171 19.07 7.13 -6.85
CA VAL A 171 19.06 5.66 -6.81
C VAL A 171 20.40 5.13 -6.32
N SER A 172 20.35 4.26 -5.32
CA SER A 172 21.51 3.54 -4.80
C SER A 172 22.05 2.54 -5.83
N ARG A 173 23.32 2.14 -5.73
CA ARG A 173 23.88 1.11 -6.64
C ARG A 173 23.13 -0.21 -6.58
N SER A 174 22.74 -0.65 -5.38
CA SER A 174 21.92 -1.86 -5.18
C SER A 174 20.59 -1.77 -5.93
N ASP A 175 19.88 -0.64 -5.82
CA ASP A 175 18.54 -0.53 -6.43
C ASP A 175 18.62 -0.32 -7.95
N PHE A 176 19.68 0.33 -8.41
CA PHE A 176 20.00 0.41 -9.84
C PHE A 176 20.25 -0.98 -10.44
N ASP A 177 21.02 -1.83 -9.76
CA ASP A 177 21.30 -3.19 -10.22
C ASP A 177 20.05 -4.08 -10.16
N LYS A 178 19.19 -3.92 -9.14
CA LYS A 178 17.87 -4.56 -9.09
C LYS A 178 16.99 -4.15 -10.27
N TRP A 179 16.92 -2.86 -10.60
CA TRP A 179 16.13 -2.37 -11.74
C TRP A 179 16.71 -2.83 -13.07
N ARG A 180 18.03 -2.89 -13.21
CA ARG A 180 18.71 -3.45 -14.39
C ARG A 180 18.33 -4.92 -14.60
N GLY A 181 18.28 -5.71 -13.54
CA GLY A 181 17.85 -7.12 -13.62
C GLY A 181 16.35 -7.30 -13.84
N ALA A 182 15.52 -6.43 -13.28
CA ALA A 182 14.06 -6.51 -13.40
C ALA A 182 13.53 -6.07 -14.77
N TYR A 183 14.24 -5.18 -15.48
CA TYR A 183 13.82 -4.61 -16.75
C TYR A 183 14.87 -4.81 -17.87
N PRO A 184 15.23 -6.05 -18.22
CA PRO A 184 16.32 -6.33 -19.16
C PRO A 184 16.04 -5.88 -20.61
N ALA A 185 14.77 -5.72 -20.98
CA ALA A 185 14.39 -5.27 -22.33
C ALA A 185 14.67 -3.77 -22.58
N ILE A 186 15.04 -3.01 -21.54
CA ILE A 186 15.39 -1.58 -21.67
C ILE A 186 16.91 -1.49 -21.85
N LEU A 187 17.35 -1.10 -23.05
CA LEU A 187 18.78 -1.06 -23.42
C LEU A 187 19.58 -0.01 -22.65
N ASP A 188 19.01 1.16 -22.33
CA ASP A 188 19.68 2.21 -21.55
C ASP A 188 18.80 2.72 -20.39
N LEU A 189 18.90 2.02 -19.26
CA LEU A 189 18.21 2.39 -18.03
C LEU A 189 18.61 3.78 -17.51
N ARG A 190 19.84 4.27 -17.77
CA ARG A 190 20.28 5.58 -17.27
C ARG A 190 19.62 6.72 -18.05
N ALA A 191 19.56 6.60 -19.37
CA ALA A 191 18.87 7.58 -20.22
C ALA A 191 17.39 7.71 -19.84
N GLU A 192 16.75 6.59 -19.51
CA GLU A 192 15.35 6.56 -19.06
C GLU A 192 15.13 7.24 -17.72
N LEU A 193 16.04 7.04 -16.76
CA LEU A 193 15.99 7.74 -15.49
C LEU A 193 16.19 9.24 -15.66
N THR A 194 17.06 9.68 -16.56
CA THR A 194 17.24 11.11 -16.90
C THR A 194 15.97 11.71 -17.52
N ALA A 195 15.34 11.02 -18.47
CA ALA A 195 14.11 11.50 -19.09
C ALA A 195 12.95 11.62 -18.08
N LEU A 196 12.87 10.69 -17.13
CA LEU A 196 11.88 10.74 -16.06
C LEU A 196 12.18 11.84 -15.04
N ASP A 197 13.45 12.07 -14.71
CA ASP A 197 13.88 13.17 -13.83
C ASP A 197 13.50 14.53 -14.43
N ASP A 198 13.67 14.68 -15.75
CA ASP A 198 13.28 15.86 -16.51
C ASP A 198 11.77 16.08 -16.56
N TRP A 199 10.98 15.00 -16.62
CA TRP A 199 9.52 15.05 -16.55
C TRP A 199 9.02 15.52 -15.17
N PHE A 200 9.72 15.17 -14.09
CA PHE A 200 9.36 15.61 -12.74
C PHE A 200 9.44 17.13 -12.54
N ARG A 201 10.12 17.88 -13.42
CA ARG A 201 10.15 19.36 -13.39
C ARG A 201 8.76 19.99 -13.43
N GLY A 202 7.84 19.44 -14.23
CA GLY A 202 6.46 19.92 -14.37
C GLY A 202 5.44 19.15 -13.52
N ALA A 203 5.89 18.19 -12.71
CA ALA A 203 4.99 17.29 -12.00
C ALA A 203 4.45 17.89 -10.69
N PRO A 204 3.18 17.63 -10.35
CA PRO A 204 2.61 17.99 -9.04
C PRO A 204 3.47 17.45 -7.88
N GLN A 205 3.53 18.19 -6.77
CA GLN A 205 4.39 17.86 -5.62
C GLN A 205 4.16 16.43 -5.09
N HIS A 206 2.91 15.97 -4.99
CA HIS A 206 2.59 14.61 -4.54
C HIS A 206 3.18 13.50 -5.43
N LYS A 207 3.44 13.77 -6.72
CA LYS A 207 4.12 12.83 -7.61
C LYS A 207 5.64 12.88 -7.44
N ARG A 208 6.20 14.05 -7.13
CA ARG A 208 7.63 14.22 -6.81
C ARG A 208 8.00 13.54 -5.49
N GLU A 209 7.14 13.58 -4.49
CA GLU A 209 7.34 12.86 -3.21
C GLU A 209 7.25 11.34 -3.40
N ASN A 210 6.40 10.87 -4.33
CA ASN A 210 6.23 9.45 -4.66
C ASN A 210 7.04 9.01 -5.90
N TRP A 211 8.15 9.67 -6.20
CA TRP A 211 8.89 9.48 -7.45
C TRP A 211 9.30 8.01 -7.67
N TYR A 212 9.69 7.27 -6.63
CA TYR A 212 10.11 5.87 -6.74
C TYR A 212 9.03 4.96 -7.34
N SER A 213 7.78 5.11 -6.89
CA SER A 213 6.65 4.34 -7.40
C SER A 213 6.28 4.75 -8.83
N VAL A 214 6.39 6.04 -9.14
CA VAL A 214 6.07 6.58 -10.46
C VAL A 214 7.13 6.14 -11.49
N THR A 215 8.40 6.23 -11.13
CA THR A 215 9.53 5.81 -11.97
C THR A 215 9.50 4.30 -12.24
N SER A 216 9.33 3.46 -11.20
CA SER A 216 9.24 2.00 -11.37
C SER A 216 8.01 1.56 -12.20
N ALA A 217 6.86 2.22 -12.04
CA ALA A 217 5.69 1.97 -12.88
C ALA A 217 5.92 2.35 -14.35
N SER A 218 6.61 3.47 -14.60
CA SER A 218 6.98 3.91 -15.95
C SER A 218 7.95 2.93 -16.63
N LEU A 219 8.98 2.48 -15.90
CA LEU A 219 9.94 1.48 -16.38
C LEU A 219 9.26 0.13 -16.67
N SER A 220 8.36 -0.32 -15.80
CA SER A 220 7.57 -1.54 -16.02
C SER A 220 6.68 -1.47 -17.27
N ARG A 221 6.11 -0.29 -17.56
CA ARG A 221 5.35 -0.08 -18.81
C ARG A 221 6.27 -0.18 -20.04
N LYS A 222 7.38 0.55 -20.04
CA LYS A 222 8.35 0.52 -21.16
C LYS A 222 8.96 -0.86 -21.39
N HIS A 223 9.22 -1.60 -20.32
CA HIS A 223 9.71 -2.98 -20.41
C HIS A 223 8.70 -3.91 -21.11
N ARG A 224 7.40 -3.79 -20.78
CA ARG A 224 6.35 -4.57 -21.43
C ARG A 224 6.16 -4.21 -22.90
N GLU A 225 6.28 -2.92 -23.23
CA GLU A 225 6.24 -2.45 -24.62
C GLU A 225 7.42 -2.99 -25.43
N ALA A 226 8.64 -2.95 -24.88
CA ALA A 226 9.83 -3.50 -25.53
C ALA A 226 9.74 -5.02 -25.75
N LEU A 227 9.23 -5.77 -24.78
CA LEU A 227 9.00 -7.21 -24.94
C LEU A 227 7.92 -7.53 -25.98
N ALA A 228 6.88 -6.69 -26.08
CA ALA A 228 5.83 -6.86 -27.08
C ALA A 228 6.36 -6.61 -28.50
N GLU A 229 7.23 -5.61 -28.67
CA GLU A 229 7.87 -5.30 -29.94
C GLU A 229 8.86 -6.40 -30.37
N GLN A 230 9.66 -6.93 -29.44
CA GLN A 230 10.53 -8.07 -29.74
C GLN A 230 9.75 -9.29 -30.22
N ARG A 231 8.65 -9.63 -29.54
CA ARG A 231 7.77 -10.75 -29.95
C ARG A 231 7.06 -10.49 -31.28
N ARG A 232 6.85 -9.22 -31.64
CA ARG A 232 6.24 -8.84 -32.90
C ARG A 232 7.23 -9.02 -34.04
N LEU A 233 8.46 -8.54 -33.86
CA LEU A 233 9.55 -8.72 -34.83
C LEU A 233 9.88 -10.20 -35.04
N GLU A 234 9.97 -10.99 -33.96
CA GLU A 234 10.18 -12.45 -34.06
C GLU A 234 9.06 -13.14 -34.87
N ARG A 235 7.80 -12.69 -34.72
CA ARG A 235 6.67 -13.22 -35.49
C ARG A 235 6.71 -12.79 -36.96
N GLU A 236 7.10 -11.55 -37.23
CA GLU A 236 7.25 -11.02 -38.60
C GLU A 236 8.41 -11.73 -39.33
N ASP A 237 9.52 -12.05 -38.64
CA ASP A 237 10.62 -12.87 -39.16
C ASP A 237 10.19 -14.32 -39.43
N ASP A 238 9.42 -14.96 -38.53
CA ASP A 238 8.88 -16.31 -38.74
C ASP A 238 7.91 -16.38 -39.93
N ASP A 239 7.10 -15.34 -40.15
CA ASP A 239 6.19 -15.21 -41.29
C ASP A 239 6.96 -14.94 -42.61
N GLU A 240 8.10 -14.23 -42.56
CA GLU A 240 8.99 -13.98 -43.71
C GLU A 240 9.78 -15.24 -44.11
N PHE A 241 10.29 -16.02 -43.15
CA PHE A 241 10.98 -17.30 -43.40
C PHE A 241 10.03 -18.47 -43.69
N GLY A 242 8.76 -18.40 -43.27
CA GLY A 242 7.72 -19.39 -43.57
C GLY A 242 7.23 -19.41 -45.02
N LEU A 243 7.59 -18.43 -45.85
CA LEU A 243 7.29 -18.38 -47.28
C LEU A 243 8.30 -19.11 -48.18
N ILE A 244 9.35 -19.69 -47.60
CA ILE A 244 10.30 -20.55 -48.32
C ILE A 244 10.09 -22.01 -47.89
N GLY A 245 8.91 -22.55 -48.20
CA GLY A 245 8.66 -24.00 -48.14
C GLY A 245 9.36 -24.73 -49.29
N PRO A 246 9.88 -25.96 -49.08
CA PRO A 246 10.73 -26.65 -50.06
C PRO A 246 9.95 -27.00 -51.32
N CYS A 247 10.58 -26.76 -52.48
CA CYS A 247 10.13 -27.20 -53.81
C CYS A 247 9.92 -28.71 -53.91
#